data_AF-A0A3E0RHH6-F1
#
_entry.id   AF-A0A3E0RHH6-F1
#
_cell.length_a   1.000
_cell.length_b   1.000
_cell.length_c   1.000
_cell.angle_alpha   90.00
_cell.angle_beta   90.00
_cell.angle_gamma   90.00
#
_symmetry.space_group_name_H-M   'P 1'
#
loop_
_entity.id
_entity.type
_entity.pdbx_description
1 polymer ?
#
loop_
_entity_poly.entity_id
_entity_poly.type
_entity_poly.pdbx_seq_one_letter_code
_entity_poly.pdbx_strand_id
1 'polypeptide(L)'
;MHNTTKLLINHIFCHALLIPAVLYGDWWMFLCGFLWWYVIAIVAISGGYHRYYSHRTFKCGKVHQFLINFLGIFSGAGPALTWAAVHKQHHAYSDKEGDPHSYHRLGKWAVYVNTWGYESKIKRRFIKTLWRDPMLKWFHKNYFKLNLIIIFVLLMIHPMLLIFGYAVPVVLAFHGYGLLNILGHKDGPTNSIIANILTAGEGWHANHHRSPSSYKIGKEWWQFDPTAWFIKLVGKT
;
A
#
# COMPACT_ATOMS: atom_id res chain seq x y z
N MET A 1 9.43 16.60 0.38
CA MET A 1 9.66 16.81 1.82
C MET A 1 8.36 17.07 2.59
N HIS A 2 7.44 17.92 2.14
CA HIS A 2 6.23 18.26 2.92
C HIS A 2 5.19 17.13 3.15
N ASN A 3 5.16 16.08 2.31
CA ASN A 3 4.19 14.99 2.46
C ASN A 3 4.63 13.91 3.46
N THR A 4 5.94 13.70 3.63
CA THR A 4 6.48 12.64 4.49
C THR A 4 6.17 12.90 5.97
N THR A 5 6.35 14.14 6.43
CA THR A 5 5.99 14.53 7.80
C THR A 5 4.51 14.34 8.09
N LYS A 6 3.62 14.69 7.14
CA LYS A 6 2.18 14.51 7.30
C LYS A 6 1.77 13.04 7.37
N LEU A 7 2.40 12.17 6.57
CA LEU A 7 2.17 10.73 6.65
C LEU A 7 2.65 10.19 8.00
N LEU A 8 3.84 10.57 8.46
CA LEU A 8 4.37 10.14 9.74
C LEU A 8 3.45 10.55 10.90
N ILE A 9 2.97 11.79 10.92
CA ILE A 9 1.99 12.26 11.91
C ILE A 9 0.73 11.39 11.87
N ASN A 10 0.20 11.09 10.68
CA ASN A 10 -0.97 10.23 10.53
C ASN A 10 -0.71 8.81 11.06
N HIS A 11 0.46 8.23 10.79
CA HIS A 11 0.82 6.92 11.34
C HIS A 11 0.95 6.95 12.86
N ILE A 12 1.64 7.93 13.44
CA ILE A 12 1.75 8.07 14.90
C ILE A 12 0.37 8.18 15.54
N PHE A 13 -0.52 9.00 14.97
CA PHE A 13 -1.90 9.13 15.40
C PHE A 13 -2.66 7.78 15.35
N CYS A 14 -2.58 7.06 14.23
CA CYS A 14 -3.26 5.78 14.08
C CYS A 14 -2.71 4.70 15.03
N HIS A 15 -1.41 4.68 15.32
CA HIS A 15 -0.83 3.78 16.30
C HIS A 15 -1.30 4.12 17.73
N ALA A 16 -1.37 5.40 18.08
CA ALA A 16 -1.90 5.82 19.37
C ALA A 16 -3.37 5.39 19.56
N LEU A 17 -4.17 5.40 18.50
CA LEU A 17 -5.55 4.91 18.51
C LEU A 17 -5.69 3.40 18.72
N LEU A 18 -4.61 2.62 18.67
CA LEU A 18 -4.66 1.21 19.06
C LEU A 18 -4.82 1.02 20.58
N ILE A 19 -4.44 2.01 21.39
CA ILE A 19 -4.64 1.96 22.84
C ILE A 19 -6.15 1.85 23.17
N PRO A 20 -7.02 2.79 22.75
CA PRO A 20 -8.46 2.62 22.96
C PRO A 20 -9.05 1.44 22.17
N ALA A 21 -8.45 1.02 21.05
CA ALA A 21 -8.89 -0.20 20.35
C ALA A 21 -8.79 -1.43 21.26
N VAL A 22 -7.69 -1.59 22.01
CA VAL A 22 -7.48 -2.71 22.93
C VAL A 22 -8.31 -2.56 24.21
N LEU A 23 -8.48 -1.34 24.71
CA LEU A 23 -9.23 -1.09 25.94
C LEU A 23 -10.75 -1.24 25.78
N TYR A 24 -11.27 -0.88 24.60
CA TYR A 24 -12.73 -0.78 24.38
C TYR A 24 -13.25 -1.61 23.21
N GLY A 25 -12.37 -2.24 22.43
CA GLY A 25 -12.76 -3.04 21.27
C GLY A 25 -13.01 -4.49 21.60
N ASP A 26 -14.08 -5.05 21.04
CA ASP A 26 -14.34 -6.48 21.07
C ASP A 26 -13.50 -7.22 20.01
N TRP A 27 -13.26 -8.52 20.23
CA TRP A 27 -12.48 -9.37 19.33
C TRP A 27 -13.00 -9.35 17.87
N TRP A 28 -14.32 -9.26 17.68
CA TRP A 28 -14.94 -9.26 16.35
C TRP A 28 -14.63 -7.96 15.59
N MET A 29 -14.41 -6.84 16.29
CA MET A 29 -14.03 -5.57 15.67
C MET A 29 -12.63 -5.66 15.07
N PHE A 30 -11.70 -6.34 15.76
CA PHE A 30 -10.37 -6.61 15.22
C PHE A 30 -10.42 -7.48 13.98
N LEU A 31 -11.26 -8.53 13.99
CA LEU A 31 -11.48 -9.36 12.81
C LEU A 31 -12.06 -8.53 11.65
N CYS A 32 -13.07 -7.70 11.90
CA CYS A 32 -13.63 -6.80 10.90
C CYS A 32 -12.60 -5.81 10.36
N GLY A 33 -11.77 -5.21 11.22
CA GLY A 33 -10.69 -4.29 10.82
C GLY A 33 -9.64 -4.99 9.96
N PHE A 34 -9.28 -6.23 10.28
CA PHE A 34 -8.36 -7.05 9.48
C PHE A 34 -8.95 -7.43 8.12
N LEU A 35 -10.21 -7.87 8.07
CA LEU A 35 -10.90 -8.17 6.82
C LEU A 35 -11.07 -6.92 5.95
N TRP A 36 -11.35 -5.78 6.58
CA TRP A 36 -11.42 -4.49 5.90
C TRP A 36 -10.07 -4.09 5.31
N TRP A 37 -8.98 -4.28 6.06
CA TRP A 37 -7.63 -4.15 5.54
C TRP A 37 -7.40 -5.02 4.30
N TYR A 38 -7.83 -6.28 4.31
CA TYR A 38 -7.71 -7.17 3.14
C TYR A 38 -8.43 -6.62 1.92
N VAL A 39 -9.64 -6.08 2.07
CA VAL A 39 -10.37 -5.44 0.97
C VAL A 39 -9.59 -4.24 0.42
N ILE A 40 -9.08 -3.37 1.30
CA ILE A 40 -8.25 -2.22 0.90
C ILE A 40 -6.98 -2.69 0.17
N ALA A 41 -6.28 -3.69 0.71
CA ALA A 41 -5.05 -4.22 0.13
C ALA A 41 -5.31 -4.82 -1.26
N ILE A 42 -6.33 -5.66 -1.41
CA ILE A 42 -6.71 -6.33 -2.67
C ILE A 42 -7.08 -5.30 -3.74
N VAL A 43 -7.96 -4.36 -3.41
CA VAL A 43 -8.51 -3.42 -4.40
C VAL A 43 -7.54 -2.28 -4.67
N ALA A 44 -7.08 -1.60 -3.62
CA ALA A 44 -6.36 -0.34 -3.76
C ALA A 44 -4.86 -0.53 -3.89
N ILE A 45 -4.22 -1.29 -3.01
CA ILE A 45 -2.75 -1.30 -2.96
C ILE A 45 -2.16 -2.33 -3.92
N SER A 46 -2.44 -3.61 -3.69
CA SER A 46 -2.00 -4.71 -4.56
C SER A 46 -2.62 -4.58 -5.96
N GLY A 47 -3.95 -4.42 -6.06
CA GLY A 47 -4.63 -4.27 -7.35
C GLY A 47 -4.31 -2.93 -8.01
N GLY A 48 -4.50 -1.84 -7.30
CA GLY A 48 -4.42 -0.49 -7.85
C GLY A 48 -3.02 0.10 -7.93
N TYR A 49 -2.39 0.37 -6.79
CA TYR A 49 -1.12 1.09 -6.71
C TYR A 49 -0.01 0.26 -7.36
N HIS A 50 0.02 -1.04 -7.06
CA HIS A 50 1.00 -1.98 -7.55
C HIS A 50 0.70 -2.46 -8.97
N ARG A 51 -0.29 -3.34 -9.15
CA ARG A 51 -0.51 -4.03 -10.42
C ARG A 51 -1.03 -3.10 -11.53
N TYR A 52 -1.90 -2.14 -11.21
CA TYR A 52 -2.42 -1.18 -12.19
C TYR A 52 -1.49 0.01 -12.46
N TYR A 53 -1.23 0.87 -11.47
CA TYR A 53 -0.49 2.13 -11.69
C TYR A 53 1.01 1.93 -11.88
N SER A 54 1.60 0.95 -11.20
CA SER A 54 3.03 0.67 -11.32
C SER A 54 3.34 -0.19 -12.55
N HIS A 55 2.63 -1.31 -12.72
CA HIS A 55 3.00 -2.31 -13.73
C HIS A 55 2.06 -2.44 -14.93
N ARG A 56 0.87 -1.80 -14.88
CA ARG A 56 -0.12 -1.80 -15.98
C ARG A 56 -0.52 -3.21 -16.43
N THR A 57 -0.69 -4.12 -15.49
CA THR A 57 -0.93 -5.54 -15.77
C THR A 57 -2.37 -5.88 -16.15
N PHE A 58 -3.29 -4.92 -16.03
CA PHE A 58 -4.68 -5.02 -16.47
C PHE A 58 -5.27 -3.63 -16.80
N LYS A 59 -6.44 -3.61 -17.46
CA LYS A 59 -7.21 -2.38 -17.73
C LYS A 59 -8.47 -2.33 -16.87
N CYS A 60 -8.85 -1.13 -16.44
CA CYS A 60 -10.07 -0.88 -15.68
C CYS A 60 -10.71 0.48 -16.03
N GLY A 61 -12.03 0.60 -15.82
CA GLY A 61 -12.79 1.82 -16.05
C GLY A 61 -12.57 2.90 -14.98
N LYS A 62 -13.16 4.08 -15.19
CA LYS A 62 -12.99 5.25 -14.30
C LYS A 62 -13.54 5.04 -12.90
N VAL A 63 -14.62 4.28 -12.75
CA VAL A 63 -15.18 3.93 -11.43
C VAL A 63 -14.16 3.14 -10.61
N HIS A 64 -13.53 2.13 -11.20
CA HIS A 64 -12.52 1.33 -10.51
C HIS A 64 -11.27 2.15 -10.17
N GLN A 65 -10.81 3.03 -11.07
CA GLN A 65 -9.72 3.97 -10.78
C GLN A 65 -10.07 4.88 -9.59
N PHE A 66 -11.31 5.37 -9.51
CA PHE A 66 -11.75 6.17 -8.38
C PHE A 66 -11.72 5.35 -7.08
N LEU A 67 -12.27 4.13 -7.09
CA LEU A 67 -12.28 3.24 -5.93
C LEU A 67 -10.85 2.92 -5.45
N ILE A 68 -9.92 2.64 -6.37
CA ILE A 68 -8.50 2.43 -6.03
C ILE A 68 -7.96 3.62 -5.24
N ASN A 69 -8.12 4.84 -5.74
CA ASN A 69 -7.54 6.02 -5.11
C ASN A 69 -8.26 6.39 -3.80
N PHE A 70 -9.57 6.20 -3.73
CA PHE A 70 -10.36 6.47 -2.53
C PHE A 70 -10.06 5.47 -1.42
N LEU A 71 -10.13 4.17 -1.69
CA LEU A 71 -9.80 3.12 -0.73
C LEU A 71 -8.32 3.17 -0.32
N GLY A 72 -7.43 3.56 -1.25
CA GLY A 72 -6.02 3.73 -0.96
C GLY A 72 -5.72 4.74 0.16
N ILE A 73 -6.63 5.68 0.44
CA ILE A 73 -6.49 6.62 1.57
C ILE A 73 -6.49 5.88 2.91
N PHE A 74 -7.33 4.86 3.05
CA PHE A 74 -7.46 4.07 4.28
C PHE A 74 -6.24 3.18 4.57
N SER A 75 -5.30 3.03 3.63
CA SER A 75 -4.05 2.33 3.90
C SER A 75 -3.00 3.22 4.57
N GLY A 76 -3.16 4.55 4.52
CA GLY A 76 -2.09 5.47 4.95
C GLY A 76 -0.82 5.41 4.09
N ALA A 77 -0.81 4.67 2.98
CA ALA A 77 0.35 4.52 2.09
C ALA A 77 0.68 5.79 1.26
N GLY A 78 -0.05 6.89 1.47
CA GLY A 78 0.10 8.11 0.70
C GLY A 78 -0.58 8.05 -0.66
N PRO A 79 -0.43 9.12 -1.46
CA PRO A 79 -1.05 9.18 -2.77
C PRO A 79 -0.51 8.10 -3.71
N ALA A 80 -1.42 7.41 -4.41
CA ALA A 80 -1.12 6.41 -5.44
C ALA A 80 -0.03 6.86 -6.43
N LEU A 81 -0.04 8.15 -6.82
CA LEU A 81 0.95 8.74 -7.71
C LEU A 81 2.38 8.59 -7.17
N THR A 82 2.55 8.96 -5.90
CA THR A 82 3.86 8.97 -5.24
C THR A 82 4.30 7.54 -4.99
N TRP A 83 3.39 6.71 -4.47
CA TRP A 83 3.62 5.29 -4.23
C TRP A 83 4.10 4.57 -5.50
N ALA A 84 3.34 4.70 -6.60
CA ALA A 84 3.67 4.03 -7.86
C ALA A 84 4.97 4.55 -8.48
N ALA A 85 5.31 5.83 -8.29
CA ALA A 85 6.57 6.38 -8.75
C ALA A 85 7.77 5.83 -7.96
N VAL A 86 7.63 5.70 -6.63
CA VAL A 86 8.63 5.07 -5.76
C VAL A 86 8.81 3.60 -6.12
N HIS A 87 7.72 2.86 -6.31
CA HIS A 87 7.78 1.43 -6.66
C HIS A 87 8.44 1.19 -8.03
N LYS A 88 8.14 2.02 -9.03
CA LYS A 88 8.84 1.98 -10.33
C LYS A 88 10.33 2.24 -10.18
N GLN A 89 10.71 3.15 -9.29
CA GLN A 89 12.11 3.43 -9.01
C GLN A 89 12.79 2.24 -8.32
N HIS A 90 12.12 1.61 -7.35
CA HIS A 90 12.57 0.38 -6.71
C HIS A 90 12.83 -0.71 -7.74
N HIS A 91 11.88 -1.04 -8.62
CA HIS A 91 12.12 -2.05 -9.66
C HIS A 91 13.28 -1.71 -10.60
N ALA A 92 13.48 -0.44 -10.94
CA ALA A 92 14.57 -0.03 -11.82
C ALA A 92 15.96 -0.11 -11.16
N TYR A 93 16.01 -0.10 -9.82
CA TYR A 93 17.25 -0.06 -9.05
C TYR A 93 17.31 -1.11 -7.95
N SER A 94 16.49 -2.16 -8.00
CA SER A 94 16.28 -3.10 -6.89
C SER A 94 17.61 -3.57 -6.31
N ASP A 95 17.78 -3.37 -5.01
CA ASP A 95 18.96 -3.77 -4.24
C ASP A 95 20.27 -3.10 -4.70
N LYS A 96 20.18 -1.98 -5.44
CA LYS A 96 21.32 -1.18 -5.95
C LYS A 96 21.22 0.27 -5.48
N GLU A 97 22.23 1.05 -5.83
CA GLU A 97 22.21 2.49 -5.59
C GLU A 97 21.01 3.16 -6.30
N GLY A 98 20.26 3.95 -5.55
CA GLY A 98 19.05 4.63 -6.03
C GLY A 98 17.74 3.91 -5.74
N ASP A 99 17.78 2.68 -5.19
CA ASP A 99 16.62 2.00 -4.63
C ASP A 99 16.12 2.72 -3.36
N PRO A 100 14.85 3.18 -3.30
CA PRO A 100 14.26 3.76 -2.10
C PRO A 100 14.05 2.75 -0.95
N HIS A 101 14.16 1.44 -1.22
CA HIS A 101 13.82 0.37 -0.27
C HIS A 101 14.95 -0.63 0.00
N SER A 102 16.17 -0.37 -0.48
CA SER A 102 17.31 -1.26 -0.21
C SER A 102 17.74 -1.16 1.26
N TYR A 103 17.32 -2.13 2.08
CA TYR A 103 17.67 -2.13 3.50
C TYR A 103 19.15 -2.48 3.75
N HIS A 104 19.84 -3.08 2.78
CA HIS A 104 21.31 -3.26 2.85
C HIS A 104 22.03 -1.92 2.91
N ARG A 105 21.45 -0.87 2.34
CA ARG A 105 22.02 0.49 2.33
C ARG A 105 21.41 1.39 3.40
N LEU A 106 20.08 1.34 3.53
CA LEU A 106 19.33 2.25 4.41
C LEU A 106 19.22 1.71 5.85
N GLY A 107 19.46 0.41 6.05
CA GLY A 107 19.22 -0.29 7.31
C GLY A 107 17.79 -0.85 7.39
N LYS A 108 17.65 -2.01 8.06
CA LYS A 108 16.37 -2.72 8.21
C LYS A 108 15.30 -1.85 8.87
N TRP A 109 15.65 -1.20 9.99
CA TRP A 109 14.70 -0.36 10.71
C TRP A 109 14.24 0.83 9.90
N ALA A 110 15.15 1.49 9.16
CA ALA A 110 14.78 2.56 8.27
C ALA A 110 13.77 2.03 7.24
N VAL A 111 14.05 0.94 6.52
CA VAL A 111 13.10 0.41 5.53
C VAL A 111 11.78 -0.08 6.14
N TYR A 112 11.80 -0.63 7.35
CA TYR A 112 10.60 -1.07 8.05
C TYR A 112 9.65 0.08 8.38
N VAL A 113 10.19 1.13 9.01
CA VAL A 113 9.38 2.27 9.51
C VAL A 113 9.19 3.36 8.48
N ASN A 114 9.87 3.27 7.34
CA ASN A 114 9.87 4.30 6.33
C ASN A 114 8.69 4.14 5.37
N THR A 115 7.79 5.10 5.47
CA THR A 115 6.75 5.31 4.47
C THR A 115 7.35 6.04 3.27
N TRP A 116 7.79 5.28 2.27
CA TRP A 116 8.03 5.77 0.89
C TRP A 116 9.32 6.55 0.67
N GLY A 117 10.39 6.14 1.34
CA GLY A 117 11.74 6.59 1.03
C GLY A 117 12.02 7.98 1.56
N TYR A 118 11.95 8.16 2.88
CA TYR A 118 12.64 9.21 3.64
C TYR A 118 13.99 9.51 2.96
N GLU A 119 14.18 10.76 2.53
CA GLU A 119 15.34 11.27 1.76
C GLU A 119 15.50 10.79 0.30
N SER A 120 14.78 9.77 -0.16
CA SER A 120 14.86 9.32 -1.54
C SER A 120 14.20 10.31 -2.51
N LYS A 121 15.00 10.91 -3.39
CA LYS A 121 14.51 11.79 -4.44
C LYS A 121 13.98 10.95 -5.60
N ILE A 122 12.66 10.96 -5.78
CA ILE A 122 12.01 10.27 -6.90
C ILE A 122 12.45 10.91 -8.22
N LYS A 123 13.04 10.11 -9.11
CA LYS A 123 13.49 10.59 -10.43
C LYS A 123 12.28 10.97 -11.30
N ARG A 124 12.35 12.13 -11.96
CA ARG A 124 11.27 12.70 -12.81
C ARG A 124 10.69 11.70 -13.82
N ARG A 125 11.52 10.81 -14.37
CA ARG A 125 11.09 9.78 -15.33
C ARG A 125 9.98 8.86 -14.80
N PHE A 126 9.97 8.56 -13.50
CA PHE A 126 8.97 7.68 -12.89
C PHE A 126 7.66 8.41 -12.56
N ILE A 127 7.68 9.74 -12.49
CA ILE A 127 6.52 10.59 -12.23
C ILE A 127 5.82 11.02 -13.52
N LYS A 128 6.59 11.32 -14.57
CA LYS A 128 6.13 12.04 -15.79
C LYS A 128 4.85 11.45 -16.38
N THR A 129 4.77 10.13 -16.49
CA THR A 129 3.62 9.44 -17.09
C THR A 129 2.43 9.39 -16.15
N LEU A 130 2.65 9.21 -14.85
CA LEU A 130 1.59 9.20 -13.83
C LEU A 130 0.91 10.57 -13.71
N TRP A 131 1.69 11.65 -13.80
CA TRP A 131 1.19 13.02 -13.67
C TRP A 131 0.25 13.48 -14.81
N ARG A 132 0.19 12.71 -15.91
CA ARG A 132 -0.73 12.98 -17.03
C ARG A 132 -2.16 12.53 -16.74
N ASP A 133 -2.37 11.64 -15.76
CA ASP A 133 -3.70 11.20 -15.38
C ASP A 133 -4.37 12.26 -14.48
N PRO A 134 -5.47 12.90 -14.93
CA PRO A 134 -6.13 13.95 -14.16
C PRO A 134 -6.73 13.45 -12.84
N MET A 135 -7.21 12.20 -12.78
CA MET A 135 -7.76 11.62 -11.56
C MET A 135 -6.66 11.41 -10.53
N LEU A 136 -5.56 10.80 -10.96
CA LEU A 136 -4.40 10.54 -10.11
C LEU A 136 -3.80 11.86 -9.57
N LYS A 137 -3.75 12.90 -10.43
CA LYS A 137 -3.31 14.24 -10.05
C LYS A 137 -4.25 14.91 -9.04
N TRP A 138 -5.56 14.75 -9.19
CA TRP A 138 -6.55 15.30 -8.26
C TRP A 138 -6.44 14.65 -6.89
N PHE A 139 -6.37 13.31 -6.80
CA PHE A 139 -6.18 12.61 -5.55
C PHE A 139 -4.84 12.95 -4.89
N HIS A 140 -3.77 13.08 -5.67
CA HIS A 140 -2.47 13.50 -5.15
C HIS A 140 -2.52 14.89 -4.48
N LYS A 141 -3.21 15.86 -5.11
CA LYS A 141 -3.34 17.22 -4.56
C LYS A 141 -4.24 17.28 -3.33
N ASN A 142 -5.26 16.43 -3.25
CA ASN A 142 -6.29 16.49 -2.20
C ASN A 142 -6.11 15.43 -1.11
N TYR A 143 -5.12 14.54 -1.20
CA TYR A 143 -4.95 13.38 -0.33
C TYR A 143 -5.13 13.70 1.16
N PHE A 144 -4.36 14.64 1.72
CA PHE A 144 -4.47 14.97 3.15
C PHE A 144 -5.77 15.67 3.53
N LYS A 145 -6.38 16.45 2.62
CA LYS A 145 -7.71 17.03 2.86
C LYS A 145 -8.76 15.92 2.98
N LEU A 146 -8.70 14.94 2.07
CA LEU A 146 -9.60 13.78 2.09
C LEU A 146 -9.38 12.90 3.33
N ASN A 147 -8.13 12.72 3.78
CA ASN A 147 -7.84 12.02 5.04
C ASN A 147 -8.55 12.71 6.22
N LEU A 148 -8.40 14.04 6.34
CA LEU A 148 -9.05 14.79 7.42
C LEU A 148 -10.58 14.71 7.35
N ILE A 149 -11.16 14.79 6.14
CA ILE A 149 -12.61 14.63 5.95
C ILE A 149 -13.05 13.22 6.38
N ILE A 150 -12.34 12.18 5.97
CA ILE A 150 -12.65 10.80 6.36
C ILE A 150 -12.57 10.66 7.89
N ILE A 151 -11.48 11.09 8.52
CA ILE A 151 -11.31 11.04 9.97
C ILE A 151 -12.47 11.74 10.69
N PHE A 152 -12.82 12.94 10.24
CA PHE A 152 -13.92 13.72 10.80
C PHE A 152 -15.27 13.01 10.64
N VAL A 153 -15.58 12.52 9.43
CA VAL A 153 -16.85 11.84 9.15
C VAL A 153 -16.98 10.56 9.98
N LEU A 154 -15.94 9.73 10.07
CA LEU A 154 -15.98 8.50 10.86
C LEU A 154 -16.14 8.81 12.35
N LEU A 155 -15.46 9.83 12.86
CA LEU A 155 -15.58 10.26 14.25
C LEU A 155 -17.00 10.77 14.58
N MET A 156 -17.62 11.51 13.66
CA MET A 156 -18.99 12.01 13.80
C MET A 156 -20.03 10.88 13.82
N ILE A 157 -19.75 9.76 13.15
CA ILE A 157 -20.62 8.57 13.18
C ILE A 157 -20.41 7.80 14.47
N HIS A 158 -19.16 7.36 14.73
CA HIS A 158 -18.81 6.64 15.95
C HIS A 158 -17.27 6.55 16.13
N PRO A 159 -16.71 6.80 17.33
CA PRO A 159 -15.26 6.73 17.55
C PRO A 159 -14.64 5.37 17.18
N MET A 160 -15.35 4.27 17.43
CA MET A 160 -14.86 2.93 17.05
C MET A 160 -14.79 2.73 15.53
N LEU A 161 -15.59 3.47 14.75
CA LEU A 161 -15.51 3.43 13.29
C LEU A 161 -14.25 4.14 12.79
N LEU A 162 -13.82 5.23 13.44
CA LEU A 162 -12.52 5.85 13.18
C LEU A 162 -11.37 4.86 13.48
N ILE A 163 -11.45 4.17 14.61
CA ILE A 163 -10.42 3.22 15.03
C ILE A 163 -10.35 2.02 14.07
N PHE A 164 -11.43 1.25 13.93
CA PHE A 164 -11.42 0.00 13.16
C PHE A 164 -11.59 0.21 11.65
N GLY A 165 -12.27 1.27 11.24
CA GLY A 165 -12.49 1.60 9.82
C GLY A 165 -11.33 2.34 9.18
N TYR A 166 -10.49 3.04 9.95
CA TYR A 166 -9.37 3.84 9.42
C TYR A 166 -8.03 3.55 10.12
N ALA A 167 -7.93 3.67 11.45
CA ALA A 167 -6.64 3.54 12.14
C ALA A 167 -6.04 2.13 12.03
N VAL A 168 -6.84 1.09 12.26
CA VAL A 168 -6.40 -0.32 12.18
C VAL A 168 -5.87 -0.66 10.78
N PRO A 169 -6.59 -0.39 9.67
CA PRO A 169 -6.05 -0.58 8.32
C PRO A 169 -4.75 0.18 8.05
N VAL A 170 -4.61 1.44 8.52
CA VAL A 170 -3.38 2.23 8.37
C VAL A 170 -2.19 1.56 9.08
N VAL A 171 -2.40 1.02 10.28
CA VAL A 171 -1.33 0.34 11.04
C VAL A 171 -0.98 -1.01 10.42
N LEU A 172 -1.98 -1.80 10.00
CA LEU A 172 -1.76 -3.07 9.32
C LEU A 172 -1.00 -2.87 8.00
N ALA A 173 -1.35 -1.84 7.22
CA ALA A 173 -0.62 -1.45 6.02
C ALA A 173 0.84 -1.11 6.31
N PHE A 174 1.06 -0.25 7.29
CA PHE A 174 2.40 0.20 7.69
C PHE A 174 3.31 -0.99 8.01
N HIS A 175 2.86 -1.89 8.88
CA HIS A 175 3.65 -3.06 9.26
C HIS A 175 3.74 -4.10 8.13
N GLY A 176 2.65 -4.34 7.40
CA GLY A 176 2.62 -5.29 6.30
C GLY A 176 3.66 -4.94 5.22
N TYR A 177 3.70 -3.68 4.78
CA TYR A 177 4.64 -3.23 3.76
C TYR A 177 6.07 -3.09 4.29
N GLY A 178 6.26 -2.65 5.53
CA GLY A 178 7.56 -2.65 6.17
C GLY A 178 8.16 -4.06 6.24
N LEU A 179 7.36 -5.05 6.65
CA LEU A 179 7.76 -6.46 6.65
C LEU A 179 8.03 -6.99 5.26
N LEU A 180 7.18 -6.67 4.27
CA LEU A 180 7.39 -7.11 2.89
C LEU A 180 8.73 -6.61 2.33
N ASN A 181 9.08 -5.34 2.58
CA ASN A 181 10.35 -4.80 2.10
C ASN A 181 11.58 -5.44 2.77
N ILE A 182 11.45 -5.94 4.00
CA ILE A 182 12.54 -6.67 4.67
C ILE A 182 12.57 -8.13 4.23
N LEU A 183 11.47 -8.85 4.43
CA LEU A 183 11.38 -10.29 4.21
C LEU A 183 11.43 -10.62 2.71
N GLY A 184 10.91 -9.73 1.87
CA GLY A 184 10.90 -9.85 0.43
C GLY A 184 12.24 -9.54 -0.23
N HIS A 185 13.22 -8.99 0.49
CA HIS A 185 14.55 -8.64 -0.07
C HIS A 185 15.72 -9.22 0.74
N LYS A 186 15.51 -10.24 1.59
CA LYS A 186 16.52 -10.74 2.55
C LYS A 186 17.90 -11.02 1.94
N ASP A 187 17.95 -11.54 0.72
CA ASP A 187 19.17 -11.77 -0.06
C ASP A 187 18.84 -11.56 -1.55
N GLY A 188 18.17 -10.44 -1.84
CA GLY A 188 17.45 -10.20 -3.10
C GLY A 188 15.98 -10.65 -3.06
N PRO A 189 15.23 -10.47 -4.17
CA PRO A 189 13.80 -10.77 -4.21
C PRO A 189 13.46 -12.20 -3.76
N THR A 190 12.72 -12.31 -2.66
CA THR A 190 12.44 -13.56 -1.93
C THR A 190 10.95 -13.69 -1.65
N ASN A 191 10.39 -14.90 -1.79
CA ASN A 191 9.01 -15.18 -1.43
C ASN A 191 8.87 -15.36 0.10
N SER A 192 7.82 -14.80 0.70
CA SER A 192 7.52 -14.93 2.13
C SER A 192 6.03 -15.15 2.36
N ILE A 193 5.68 -16.32 2.91
CA ILE A 193 4.29 -16.68 3.25
C ILE A 193 3.72 -15.71 4.30
N ILE A 194 4.53 -15.35 5.30
CA ILE A 194 4.13 -14.43 6.36
C ILE A 194 3.81 -13.05 5.78
N ALA A 195 4.70 -12.52 4.94
CA ALA A 195 4.44 -11.26 4.25
C ALA A 195 3.19 -11.37 3.37
N ASN A 196 2.99 -12.52 2.71
CA ASN A 196 1.86 -12.75 1.81
C ASN A 196 0.50 -12.65 2.51
N ILE A 197 0.39 -13.23 3.70
CA ILE A 197 -0.82 -13.13 4.53
C ILE A 197 -1.04 -11.66 4.91
N LEU A 198 -0.04 -11.01 5.52
CA LEU A 198 -0.20 -9.64 6.03
C LEU A 198 -0.47 -8.57 4.95
N THR A 199 -0.08 -8.84 3.70
CA THR A 199 -0.22 -7.91 2.56
C THR A 199 -1.23 -8.36 1.51
N ALA A 200 -2.05 -9.38 1.83
CA ALA A 200 -3.10 -9.91 0.97
C ALA A 200 -2.63 -10.29 -0.46
N GLY A 201 -1.54 -11.06 -0.57
CA GLY A 201 -1.09 -11.66 -1.84
C GLY A 201 0.20 -11.10 -2.44
N GLU A 202 0.87 -10.18 -1.75
CA GLU A 202 2.08 -9.51 -2.28
C GLU A 202 3.39 -10.20 -1.86
N GLY A 203 3.32 -11.21 -0.99
CA GLY A 203 4.50 -11.87 -0.43
C GLY A 203 5.19 -12.83 -1.40
N TRP A 204 4.60 -13.14 -2.55
CA TRP A 204 5.25 -13.85 -3.65
C TRP A 204 6.22 -12.94 -4.42
N HIS A 205 7.09 -12.24 -3.69
CA HIS A 205 7.88 -11.12 -4.17
C HIS A 205 8.96 -11.53 -5.19
N ALA A 206 9.56 -12.71 -5.03
CA ALA A 206 10.49 -13.24 -6.03
C ALA A 206 9.79 -13.51 -7.37
N ASN A 207 8.58 -14.07 -7.32
CA ASN A 207 7.78 -14.30 -8.53
C ASN A 207 7.44 -12.98 -9.23
N HIS A 208 7.07 -11.98 -8.43
CA HIS A 208 6.76 -10.64 -8.90
C HIS A 208 7.96 -10.01 -9.63
N HIS A 209 9.13 -9.97 -8.99
CA HIS A 209 10.34 -9.39 -9.57
C HIS A 209 10.80 -10.10 -10.85
N ARG A 210 10.57 -11.41 -10.98
CA ARG A 210 10.85 -12.16 -12.21
C ARG A 210 9.86 -11.87 -13.33
N SER A 211 8.63 -11.47 -13.02
CA SER A 211 7.57 -11.24 -14.02
C SER A 211 6.67 -10.08 -13.64
N PRO A 212 7.20 -8.84 -13.57
CA PRO A 212 6.47 -7.68 -13.04
C PRO A 212 5.28 -7.26 -13.90
N SER A 213 5.27 -7.64 -15.17
CA SER A 213 4.15 -7.39 -16.11
C SER A 213 2.96 -8.34 -15.90
N SER A 214 3.09 -9.36 -15.05
CA SER A 214 2.02 -10.33 -14.78
C SER A 214 1.10 -9.81 -13.68
N TYR A 215 -0.21 -9.79 -13.93
CA TYR A 215 -1.18 -9.49 -12.86
C TYR A 215 -1.26 -10.63 -11.83
N LYS A 216 -0.87 -11.85 -12.21
CA LYS A 216 -0.81 -13.02 -11.33
C LYS A 216 0.60 -13.17 -10.78
N ILE A 217 0.77 -12.93 -9.47
CA ILE A 217 2.06 -13.02 -8.80
C ILE A 217 2.25 -14.44 -8.25
N GLY A 218 1.21 -15.06 -7.70
CA GLY A 218 1.21 -16.49 -7.38
C GLY A 218 1.38 -17.33 -8.65
N LYS A 219 2.40 -18.18 -8.73
CA LYS A 219 2.64 -19.07 -9.88
C LYS A 219 2.12 -20.48 -9.64
N GLU A 220 2.12 -20.93 -8.39
CA GLU A 220 1.61 -22.25 -8.01
C GLU A 220 0.13 -22.22 -7.59
N TRP A 221 -0.54 -23.37 -7.65
CA TRP A 221 -1.97 -23.49 -7.30
C TRP A 221 -2.26 -23.20 -5.81
N TRP A 222 -1.31 -23.49 -4.93
CA TRP A 222 -1.40 -23.27 -3.48
C TRP A 222 -1.00 -21.84 -3.07
N GLN A 223 -0.44 -21.04 -3.99
CA GLN A 223 -0.01 -19.68 -3.70
C GLN A 223 -1.22 -18.75 -3.63
N PHE A 224 -1.62 -18.40 -2.41
CA PHE A 224 -2.71 -17.48 -2.11
C PHE A 224 -2.45 -16.09 -2.73
N ASP A 225 -3.21 -15.73 -3.75
CA ASP A 225 -3.10 -14.46 -4.49
C ASP A 225 -4.52 -13.90 -4.73
N PRO A 226 -5.19 -13.39 -3.69
CA PRO A 226 -6.58 -12.95 -3.77
C PRO A 226 -6.74 -11.75 -4.72
N THR A 227 -5.71 -10.93 -4.87
CA THR A 227 -5.71 -9.84 -5.86
C THR A 227 -5.76 -10.35 -7.29
N ALA A 228 -5.07 -11.44 -7.62
CA ALA A 228 -5.17 -12.01 -8.97
C ALA A 228 -6.59 -12.52 -9.25
N TRP A 229 -7.24 -13.12 -8.24
CA TRP A 229 -8.64 -13.55 -8.36
C TRP A 229 -9.58 -12.35 -8.54
N PHE A 230 -9.38 -11.29 -7.76
CA PHE A 230 -10.12 -10.05 -7.90
C PHE A 230 -9.95 -9.43 -9.28
N ILE A 231 -8.71 -9.29 -9.78
CA ILE A 231 -8.42 -8.74 -11.12
C ILE A 231 -9.06 -9.61 -12.21
N LYS A 232 -9.09 -10.94 -12.06
CA LYS A 232 -9.77 -11.82 -13.02
C LYS A 232 -11.28 -11.53 -13.10
N LEU A 233 -11.90 -11.08 -12.01
CA LEU A 233 -13.33 -10.74 -11.96
C LEU A 233 -13.63 -9.35 -12.51
N VAL A 234 -12.78 -8.35 -12.24
CA VAL A 234 -13.06 -6.93 -12.55
C VAL A 234 -12.27 -6.36 -13.72
N GLY A 235 -11.16 -7.01 -14.08
CA GLY A 235 -10.21 -6.55 -15.07
C GLY A 235 -10.53 -7.07 -16.47
N LYS A 236 -10.30 -6.22 -17.47
CA LYS A 236 -10.07 -6.69 -18.84
C LYS A 236 -8.57 -6.92 -18.96
N THR A 237 -8.15 -8.18 -18.88
CA THR A 237 -6.76 -8.61 -19.07
C THR A 237 -6.36 -8.48 -20.53
#